data_AF-A0A853FYK6-F1
#
_entry.id   AF-A0A853FYK6-F1
#
_cell.length_a   1.000
_cell.length_b   1.000
_cell.length_c   1.000
_cell.angle_alpha   90.00
_cell.angle_beta   90.00
_cell.angle_gamma   90.00
#
_symmetry.space_group_name_H-M   'P 1'
#
loop_
_entity.id
_entity.type
_entity.pdbx_description
1 polymer ?
#
loop_
_entity_poly.entity_id
_entity_poly.type
_entity_poly.pdbx_seq_one_letter_code
_entity_poly.pdbx_strand_id
1 'polypeptide(L)'
;MRQQTLIFIISSLGLLTLSRLSLVAWQWQRVSAGGGLWPVLKGGLRIDATLVAMLAGLPLLLSPWLGHYELASIITTAWLLVSWFLLVLLEASTPQFIVEYDTRPNRLYVEYLKHPKEVFGMLWRGYKLVILGALVVIVLLVWLGFQLFGDMRTDTPLPWWQALLYTVVYVPLLFLVIRGTLSHRPINPSTVAYCGDGMLNTLPLNSLYSVLYALYSIKNERSASDVYGKMDEEEIRDVVNRCA
;
A
#
# COMPACT_ATOMS: atom_id res chain seq x y z
N MET A 1 -8.94 10.51 -18.82
CA MET A 1 -9.00 10.19 -17.38
C MET A 1 -9.66 8.84 -17.09
N ARG A 2 -10.95 8.65 -17.40
CA ARG A 2 -11.74 7.47 -17.01
C ARG A 2 -11.11 6.15 -17.47
N GLN A 3 -10.76 6.05 -18.74
CA GLN A 3 -10.15 4.83 -19.29
C GLN A 3 -8.80 4.54 -18.62
N GLN A 4 -7.95 5.55 -18.46
CA GLN A 4 -6.66 5.41 -17.79
C GLN A 4 -6.84 4.93 -16.34
N THR A 5 -7.81 5.48 -15.61
CA THR A 5 -8.12 5.06 -14.24
C THR A 5 -8.58 3.60 -14.18
N LEU A 6 -9.40 3.14 -15.12
CA LEU A 6 -9.82 1.74 -15.19
C LEU A 6 -8.64 0.81 -15.51
N ILE A 7 -7.77 1.18 -16.45
CA ILE A 7 -6.56 0.43 -16.78
C ILE A 7 -5.64 0.37 -15.56
N PHE A 8 -5.45 1.48 -14.84
CA PHE A 8 -4.68 1.52 -13.60
C PHE A 8 -5.26 0.55 -12.55
N ILE A 9 -6.58 0.56 -12.33
CA ILE A 9 -7.24 -0.33 -11.36
C ILE A 9 -6.93 -1.80 -11.68
N ILE A 10 -7.15 -2.22 -12.93
CA ILE A 10 -6.94 -3.61 -13.37
C ILE A 10 -5.46 -3.98 -13.26
N SER A 11 -4.57 -3.10 -13.73
CA SER A 11 -3.13 -3.33 -13.73
C SER A 11 -2.57 -3.43 -12.31
N SER A 12 -3.03 -2.58 -11.39
CA SER A 12 -2.59 -2.59 -9.99
C SER A 12 -3.07 -3.84 -9.26
N LEU A 13 -4.32 -4.24 -9.45
CA LEU A 13 -4.83 -5.50 -8.88
C LEU A 13 -4.08 -6.72 -9.44
N GLY A 14 -3.78 -6.72 -10.74
CA GLY A 14 -2.96 -7.75 -11.38
C GLY A 14 -1.55 -7.82 -10.79
N LEU A 15 -0.86 -6.68 -10.71
CA LEU A 15 0.48 -6.55 -10.11
C LEU A 15 0.50 -7.09 -8.67
N LEU A 16 -0.41 -6.63 -7.82
CA LEU A 16 -0.45 -6.99 -6.40
C LEU A 16 -0.79 -8.48 -6.22
N THR A 17 -1.69 -9.02 -7.04
CA THR A 17 -2.03 -10.45 -7.01
C THR A 17 -0.84 -11.31 -7.45
N LEU A 18 -0.15 -10.93 -8.52
CA LEU A 18 1.05 -11.64 -8.99
C LEU A 18 2.20 -11.58 -7.99
N SER A 19 2.45 -10.40 -7.39
CA SER A 19 3.43 -10.25 -6.31
C SER A 19 3.10 -11.18 -5.15
N ARG A 20 1.84 -11.17 -4.69
CA ARG A 20 1.40 -12.03 -3.58
C ARG A 20 1.54 -13.51 -3.89
N LEU A 21 1.12 -13.96 -5.08
CA LEU A 21 1.26 -15.36 -5.48
C LEU A 21 2.73 -15.78 -5.54
N SER A 22 3.62 -14.89 -6.01
CA SER A 22 5.06 -15.14 -6.03
C SER A 22 5.62 -15.30 -4.62
N LEU A 23 5.22 -14.43 -3.68
CA LEU A 23 5.62 -14.52 -2.27
C LEU A 23 5.06 -15.78 -1.59
N VAL A 24 3.82 -16.16 -1.90
CA VAL A 24 3.20 -17.39 -1.40
C VAL A 24 3.94 -18.62 -1.93
N ALA A 25 4.30 -18.64 -3.22
CA ALA A 25 5.06 -19.73 -3.81
C ALA A 25 6.45 -19.85 -3.16
N TRP A 26 7.12 -18.72 -2.90
CA TRP A 26 8.39 -18.70 -2.17
C TRP A 26 8.27 -19.21 -0.73
N GLN A 27 7.20 -18.82 -0.01
CA GLN A 27 6.97 -19.18 1.39
C GLN A 27 6.05 -20.42 1.55
N TRP A 28 5.96 -21.27 0.52
CA TRP A 28 4.93 -22.32 0.44
C TRP A 28 4.94 -23.29 1.63
N GLN A 29 6.13 -23.63 2.14
CA GLN A 29 6.26 -24.49 3.32
C GLN A 29 5.55 -23.90 4.54
N ARG A 30 5.73 -22.61 4.82
CA ARG A 30 5.05 -21.91 5.91
C ARG A 30 3.56 -21.75 5.62
N VAL A 31 3.20 -21.36 4.39
CA VAL A 31 1.80 -21.15 3.98
C VAL A 31 0.99 -22.43 4.10
N SER A 32 1.52 -23.57 3.64
CA SER A 32 0.84 -24.87 3.72
C SER A 32 0.61 -25.33 5.16
N ALA A 33 1.55 -25.06 6.07
CA ALA A 33 1.38 -25.33 7.50
C ALA A 33 0.41 -24.35 8.19
N GLY A 34 0.31 -23.10 7.72
CA GLY A 34 -0.43 -22.01 8.36
C GLY A 34 -1.91 -21.86 7.95
N GLY A 35 -2.46 -22.72 7.09
CA GLY A 35 -3.86 -22.64 6.63
C GLY A 35 -4.04 -22.48 5.12
N GLY A 36 -2.95 -22.52 4.35
CA GLY A 36 -2.95 -22.60 2.90
C GLY A 36 -3.21 -21.28 2.19
N LEU A 37 -3.50 -21.38 0.89
CA LEU A 37 -3.57 -20.24 -0.04
C LEU A 37 -4.81 -19.36 0.18
N TRP A 38 -5.94 -19.96 0.58
CA TRP A 38 -7.24 -19.29 0.56
C TRP A 38 -7.35 -18.07 1.49
N PRO A 39 -6.90 -18.13 2.77
CA PRO A 39 -6.91 -16.96 3.64
C PRO A 39 -6.08 -15.80 3.07
N VAL A 40 -4.92 -16.12 2.48
CA VAL A 40 -4.00 -15.15 1.89
C VAL A 40 -4.63 -14.43 0.70
N LEU A 41 -5.27 -15.15 -0.22
CA LEU A 41 -5.93 -14.55 -1.39
C LEU A 41 -7.20 -13.78 -1.02
N LYS A 42 -8.05 -14.33 -0.16
CA LYS A 42 -9.30 -13.67 0.25
C LYS A 42 -9.03 -12.38 1.03
N GLY A 43 -8.08 -12.40 1.96
CA GLY A 43 -7.63 -11.20 2.66
C GLY A 43 -6.94 -10.23 1.72
N GLY A 44 -6.09 -10.76 0.83
CA GLY A 44 -5.31 -9.98 -0.13
C GLY A 44 -6.14 -9.16 -1.09
N LEU A 45 -7.11 -9.79 -1.76
CA LEU A 45 -7.99 -9.09 -2.71
C LEU A 45 -8.77 -7.96 -2.05
N ARG A 46 -9.19 -8.12 -0.78
CA ARG A 46 -9.91 -7.06 -0.05
C ARG A 46 -9.00 -5.87 0.25
N ILE A 47 -7.77 -6.12 0.70
CA ILE A 47 -6.79 -5.07 1.00
C ILE A 47 -6.36 -4.35 -0.28
N ASP A 48 -6.12 -5.10 -1.36
CA ASP A 48 -5.74 -4.52 -2.65
C ASP A 48 -6.86 -3.68 -3.25
N ALA A 49 -8.09 -4.18 -3.25
CA ALA A 49 -9.26 -3.41 -3.70
C ALA A 49 -9.42 -2.13 -2.87
N THR A 50 -9.23 -2.21 -1.56
CA THR A 50 -9.28 -1.05 -0.66
C THR A 50 -8.23 0.00 -1.05
N LEU A 51 -6.96 -0.40 -1.16
CA LEU A 51 -5.87 0.52 -1.49
C LEU A 51 -6.03 1.11 -2.90
N VAL A 52 -6.32 0.26 -3.89
CA VAL A 52 -6.50 0.71 -5.28
C VAL A 52 -7.69 1.65 -5.38
N ALA A 53 -8.79 1.41 -4.66
CA ALA A 53 -9.91 2.34 -4.59
C ALA A 53 -9.55 3.66 -3.88
N MET A 54 -8.71 3.64 -2.85
CA MET A 54 -8.21 4.88 -2.24
C MET A 54 -7.37 5.71 -3.22
N LEU A 55 -6.53 5.06 -4.04
CA LEU A 55 -5.66 5.74 -5.01
C LEU A 55 -6.43 6.22 -6.25
N ALA A 56 -7.33 5.40 -6.78
CA ALA A 56 -8.04 5.62 -8.04
C ALA A 56 -9.42 6.29 -7.86
N GLY A 57 -9.98 6.29 -6.64
CA GLY A 57 -11.35 6.72 -6.39
C GLY A 57 -11.59 8.19 -6.75
N LEU A 58 -10.68 9.08 -6.37
CA LEU A 58 -10.79 10.50 -6.70
C LEU A 58 -10.72 10.76 -8.22
N PRO A 59 -9.70 10.27 -8.96
CA PRO A 59 -9.70 10.32 -10.42
C PRO A 59 -10.97 9.75 -11.06
N LEU A 60 -11.47 8.63 -10.56
CA LEU A 60 -12.66 7.96 -11.09
C LEU A 60 -13.91 8.83 -10.93
N LEU A 61 -14.12 9.43 -9.75
CA LEU A 61 -15.26 10.28 -9.44
C LEU A 61 -15.23 11.61 -10.18
N LEU A 62 -14.06 12.18 -10.40
CA LEU A 62 -13.89 13.44 -11.12
C LEU A 62 -13.94 13.27 -12.64
N SER A 63 -13.68 12.07 -13.16
CA SER A 63 -13.61 11.82 -14.60
C SER A 63 -14.84 12.27 -15.42
N PRO A 64 -16.11 12.13 -14.96
CA PRO A 64 -17.27 12.59 -15.73
C PRO A 64 -17.34 14.12 -15.86
N TRP A 65 -16.80 14.84 -14.87
CA TRP A 65 -16.92 16.29 -14.72
C TRP A 65 -15.72 17.02 -15.30
N LEU A 66 -14.53 16.45 -15.16
CA LEU A 66 -13.26 17.10 -15.53
C LEU A 66 -12.50 16.37 -16.65
N GLY A 67 -12.93 15.17 -17.04
CA GLY A 67 -12.20 14.31 -17.98
C GLY A 67 -11.94 14.93 -19.35
N HIS A 68 -12.74 15.91 -19.76
CA HIS A 68 -12.60 16.61 -21.04
C HIS A 68 -11.57 17.75 -21.01
N TYR A 69 -11.07 18.15 -19.83
CA TYR A 69 -10.00 19.14 -19.70
C TYR A 69 -8.62 18.48 -19.76
N GLU A 70 -7.73 19.04 -20.58
CA GLU A 70 -6.36 18.56 -20.72
C GLU A 70 -5.58 18.61 -19.39
N LEU A 71 -5.70 19.72 -18.66
CA LEU A 71 -5.03 19.87 -17.36
C LEU A 71 -5.44 18.78 -16.36
N ALA A 72 -6.72 18.41 -16.33
CA ALA A 72 -7.21 17.35 -15.45
C ALA A 72 -6.66 15.97 -15.87
N SER A 73 -6.52 15.73 -17.19
CA SER A 73 -5.87 14.54 -17.75
C SER A 73 -4.39 14.44 -17.34
N ILE A 74 -3.64 15.55 -17.46
CA ILE A 74 -2.22 15.63 -17.08
C ILE A 74 -2.05 15.32 -15.59
N ILE A 75 -2.81 16.02 -14.73
CA ILE A 75 -2.75 15.83 -13.27
C ILE A 75 -3.11 14.39 -12.89
N THR A 76 -4.15 13.82 -13.51
CA THR A 76 -4.56 12.43 -13.27
C THR A 76 -3.49 11.46 -13.69
N THR A 77 -2.90 11.64 -14.87
CA THR A 77 -1.82 10.78 -15.37
C THR A 77 -0.62 10.81 -14.45
N ALA A 78 -0.18 12.00 -14.02
CA ALA A 78 0.90 12.16 -13.06
C ALA A 78 0.60 11.48 -11.71
N TRP A 79 -0.61 11.66 -11.19
CA TRP A 79 -1.05 11.02 -9.95
C TRP A 79 -1.03 9.49 -10.04
N LEU A 80 -1.56 8.91 -11.13
CA LEU A 80 -1.58 7.47 -11.34
C LEU A 80 -0.16 6.90 -11.51
N LEU A 81 0.73 7.62 -12.21
CA LEU A 81 2.14 7.20 -12.36
C LEU A 81 2.90 7.25 -11.04
N VAL A 82 2.71 8.27 -10.21
CA VAL A 82 3.30 8.35 -8.87
C VAL A 82 2.76 7.22 -7.98
N SER A 83 1.45 6.99 -8.01
CA SER A 83 0.81 5.91 -7.25
C SER A 83 1.34 4.53 -7.67
N TRP A 84 1.47 4.31 -8.97
CA TRP A 84 2.05 3.09 -9.55
C TRP A 84 3.52 2.90 -9.13
N PHE A 85 4.33 3.95 -9.23
CA PHE A 85 5.72 3.94 -8.79
C PHE A 85 5.83 3.54 -7.32
N LEU A 86 5.01 4.11 -6.44
CA LEU A 86 5.02 3.76 -5.00
C LEU A 86 4.61 2.30 -4.74
N LEU A 87 3.61 1.79 -5.46
CA LEU A 87 3.24 0.37 -5.39
C LEU A 87 4.42 -0.53 -5.79
N VAL A 88 5.02 -0.26 -6.95
CA VAL A 88 6.15 -1.02 -7.49
C VAL A 88 7.37 -0.95 -6.56
N LEU A 89 7.72 0.25 -6.08
CA LEU A 89 8.86 0.46 -5.19
C LEU A 89 8.75 -0.37 -3.91
N LEU A 90 7.58 -0.36 -3.27
CA LEU A 90 7.36 -1.06 -2.01
C LEU A 90 7.18 -2.57 -2.20
N GLU A 91 6.57 -3.02 -3.30
CA GLU A 91 6.52 -4.46 -3.60
C GLU A 91 7.92 -4.98 -3.99
N ALA A 92 8.73 -4.21 -4.72
CA ALA A 92 10.10 -4.59 -5.08
C ALA A 92 11.03 -4.68 -3.86
N SER A 93 10.79 -3.89 -2.81
CA SER A 93 11.56 -3.99 -1.55
C SER A 93 11.12 -5.16 -0.66
N THR A 94 9.94 -5.75 -0.93
CA THR A 94 9.32 -6.74 -0.05
C THR A 94 10.14 -8.02 0.14
N PRO A 95 10.75 -8.63 -0.90
CA PRO A 95 11.54 -9.85 -0.70
C PRO A 95 12.70 -9.66 0.28
N GLN A 96 13.45 -8.56 0.13
CA GLN A 96 14.57 -8.26 1.03
C GLN A 96 14.09 -7.95 2.45
N PHE A 97 12.94 -7.27 2.59
CA PHE A 97 12.34 -6.99 3.88
C PHE A 97 11.89 -8.27 4.61
N ILE A 98 11.38 -9.26 3.88
CA ILE A 98 11.03 -10.57 4.45
C ILE A 98 12.28 -11.33 4.90
N VAL A 99 13.37 -11.29 4.13
CA VAL A 99 14.63 -11.96 4.54
C VAL A 99 15.19 -11.37 5.84
N GLU A 100 15.21 -10.04 5.95
CA GLU A 100 15.86 -9.35 7.06
C GLU A 100 14.97 -9.25 8.31
N TYR A 101 13.67 -9.01 8.14
CA TYR A 101 12.75 -8.65 9.22
C TYR A 101 11.55 -9.59 9.36
N ASP A 102 11.49 -10.66 8.57
CA ASP A 102 10.37 -11.62 8.53
C ASP A 102 9.00 -10.95 8.35
N THR A 103 8.95 -9.84 7.60
CA THR A 103 7.73 -9.04 7.42
C THR A 103 7.78 -8.23 6.15
N ARG A 104 6.61 -7.87 5.60
CA ARG A 104 6.50 -6.86 4.54
C ARG A 104 6.85 -5.46 5.07
N PRO A 105 7.28 -4.52 4.21
CA PRO A 105 7.46 -3.12 4.58
C PRO A 105 6.29 -2.56 5.40
N ASN A 106 6.61 -2.01 6.56
CA ASN A 106 5.66 -1.53 7.57
C ASN A 106 6.25 -0.29 8.30
N ARG A 107 5.97 -0.12 9.60
CA ARG A 107 6.56 0.92 10.46
C ARG A 107 8.09 0.97 10.37
N LEU A 108 8.77 -0.16 10.34
CA LEU A 108 10.24 -0.22 10.22
C LEU A 108 10.74 0.47 8.95
N TYR A 109 10.03 0.31 7.83
CA TYR A 109 10.38 0.99 6.58
C TYR A 109 10.38 2.52 6.74
N VAL A 110 9.38 3.05 7.45
CA VAL A 110 9.28 4.49 7.75
C VAL A 110 10.41 4.95 8.67
N GLU A 111 10.73 4.17 9.70
CA GLU A 111 11.82 4.48 10.63
C GLU A 111 13.18 4.50 9.93
N TYR A 112 13.44 3.54 9.05
CA TYR A 112 14.65 3.52 8.24
C TYR A 112 14.77 4.72 7.29
N LEU A 113 13.66 5.19 6.71
CA LEU A 113 13.67 6.40 5.88
C LEU A 113 14.05 7.68 6.66
N LYS A 114 13.93 7.70 8.00
CA LYS A 114 14.42 8.82 8.82
C LYS A 114 15.94 8.84 8.95
N HIS A 115 16.60 7.71 8.75
CA HIS A 115 18.06 7.54 8.84
C HIS A 115 18.68 7.10 7.50
N PRO A 116 18.47 7.86 6.40
CA PRO A 116 18.78 7.39 5.05
C PRO A 116 20.27 7.15 4.81
N LYS A 117 21.16 7.89 5.50
CA LYS A 117 22.62 7.75 5.36
C LYS A 117 23.11 6.39 5.87
N GLU A 118 22.57 5.95 7.00
CA GLU A 118 22.94 4.68 7.64
C GLU A 118 22.42 3.51 6.81
N VAL A 119 21.16 3.57 6.42
CA VAL A 119 20.49 2.53 5.62
C VAL A 119 21.12 2.40 4.24
N PHE A 120 21.37 3.52 3.55
CA PHE A 120 22.03 3.49 2.24
C PHE A 120 23.47 2.96 2.35
N GLY A 121 24.21 3.33 3.41
CA GLY A 121 25.54 2.80 3.67
C GLY A 121 25.56 1.29 3.87
N MET A 122 24.59 0.76 4.62
CA MET A 122 24.41 -0.68 4.84
C MET A 122 24.03 -1.40 3.54
N LEU A 123 23.01 -0.91 2.84
CA LEU A 123 22.52 -1.46 1.58
C LEU A 123 23.61 -1.49 0.51
N TRP A 124 24.35 -0.39 0.34
CA TRP A 124 25.41 -0.30 -0.65
C TRP A 124 26.58 -1.26 -0.37
N ARG A 125 26.86 -1.58 0.90
CA ARG A 125 27.95 -2.50 1.25
C ARG A 125 27.53 -3.96 1.14
N GLY A 126 26.34 -4.31 1.66
CA GLY A 126 25.89 -5.70 1.78
C GLY A 126 25.01 -6.22 0.64
N TYR A 127 24.31 -5.34 -0.09
CA TYR A 127 23.15 -5.74 -0.90
C TYR A 127 23.18 -5.22 -2.35
N LYS A 128 24.36 -4.95 -2.92
CA LYS A 128 24.51 -4.36 -4.27
C LYS A 128 23.74 -5.10 -5.37
N LEU A 129 23.81 -6.44 -5.41
CA LEU A 129 23.13 -7.24 -6.42
C LEU A 129 21.61 -7.19 -6.25
N VAL A 130 21.13 -7.21 -5.01
CA VAL A 130 19.69 -7.09 -4.70
C VAL A 130 19.17 -5.71 -5.10
N ILE A 131 19.93 -4.65 -4.82
CA ILE A 131 19.59 -3.28 -5.25
C ILE A 131 19.53 -3.19 -6.78
N LEU A 132 20.51 -3.76 -7.48
CA LEU A 132 20.53 -3.75 -8.94
C LEU A 132 19.31 -4.50 -9.51
N GLY A 133 19.00 -5.69 -8.98
CA GLY A 133 17.82 -6.45 -9.38
C GLY A 133 16.51 -5.69 -9.12
N ALA A 134 16.36 -5.11 -7.93
CA ALA A 134 15.21 -4.30 -7.58
C ALA A 134 15.09 -3.07 -8.50
N LEU A 135 16.20 -2.40 -8.80
CA LEU A 135 16.22 -1.25 -9.70
C LEU A 135 15.76 -1.64 -11.12
N VAL A 136 16.24 -2.75 -11.66
CA VAL A 136 15.80 -3.26 -12.97
C VAL A 136 14.30 -3.53 -12.97
N VAL A 137 13.79 -4.23 -11.95
CA VAL A 137 12.35 -4.52 -11.82
C VAL A 137 11.53 -3.22 -11.72
N ILE A 138 11.98 -2.26 -10.92
CA ILE A 138 11.31 -0.95 -10.77
C ILE A 138 11.27 -0.24 -12.13
N VAL A 139 12.41 -0.12 -12.83
CA VAL A 139 12.47 0.55 -14.13
C VAL A 139 11.54 -0.12 -15.15
N LEU A 140 11.56 -1.45 -15.24
CA LEU A 140 10.70 -2.19 -16.17
C LEU A 140 9.21 -2.02 -15.87
N LEU A 141 8.82 -2.13 -14.61
CA LEU A 141 7.41 -2.00 -14.21
C LEU A 141 6.93 -0.56 -14.29
N VAL A 142 7.76 0.43 -13.99
CA VAL A 142 7.43 1.86 -14.19
C VAL A 142 7.27 2.18 -15.67
N TRP A 143 8.18 1.68 -16.52
CA TRP A 143 8.05 1.79 -17.96
C TRP A 143 6.74 1.15 -18.46
N LEU A 144 6.40 -0.04 -17.96
CA LEU A 144 5.13 -0.70 -18.29
C LEU A 144 3.92 0.16 -17.85
N GLY A 145 3.95 0.75 -16.66
CA GLY A 145 2.90 1.66 -16.20
C GLY A 145 2.72 2.86 -17.12
N PHE A 146 3.83 3.45 -17.58
CA PHE A 146 3.80 4.53 -18.57
C PHE A 146 3.19 4.10 -19.91
N GLN A 147 3.49 2.89 -20.39
CA GLN A 147 2.86 2.35 -21.60
C GLN A 147 1.35 2.09 -21.43
N LEU A 148 0.92 1.62 -20.25
CA LEU A 148 -0.46 1.22 -20.02
C LEU A 148 -1.42 2.41 -19.84
N PHE A 149 -1.00 3.44 -19.10
CA PHE A 149 -1.89 4.55 -18.73
C PHE A 149 -1.19 5.92 -18.74
N GLY A 150 -0.01 6.04 -19.36
CA GLY A 150 0.70 7.32 -19.52
C GLY A 150 0.19 8.20 -20.66
N ASP A 151 -0.67 7.68 -21.54
CA ASP A 151 -1.23 8.45 -22.66
C ASP A 151 -2.30 9.43 -22.17
N MET A 152 -2.04 10.74 -22.27
CA MET A 152 -2.82 11.84 -21.66
C MET A 152 -4.13 12.17 -22.38
N ARG A 153 -4.86 11.18 -22.88
CA ARG A 153 -6.11 11.40 -23.63
C ARG A 153 -7.20 12.00 -22.75
N THR A 154 -7.82 13.06 -23.28
CA THR A 154 -9.06 13.60 -22.71
C THR A 154 -10.22 12.65 -22.98
N ASP A 155 -11.15 12.60 -22.03
CA ASP A 155 -12.36 11.81 -22.17
C ASP A 155 -13.39 12.55 -23.03
N THR A 156 -14.21 11.81 -23.75
CA THR A 156 -15.43 12.34 -24.35
C THR A 156 -16.38 12.83 -23.24
N PRO A 157 -16.86 14.08 -23.28
CA PRO A 157 -17.72 14.62 -22.24
C PRO A 157 -19.05 13.85 -22.17
N LEU A 158 -19.53 13.60 -20.95
CA LEU A 158 -20.83 12.99 -20.72
C LEU A 158 -21.90 14.09 -20.59
N PRO A 159 -23.14 13.82 -21.03
CA PRO A 159 -24.29 14.62 -20.64
C PRO A 159 -24.41 14.71 -19.11
N TRP A 160 -24.84 15.87 -18.59
CA TRP A 160 -24.86 16.16 -17.15
C TRP A 160 -25.62 15.11 -16.31
N TRP A 161 -26.72 14.55 -16.83
CA TRP A 161 -27.50 13.54 -16.14
C TRP A 161 -26.78 12.18 -16.06
N GLN A 162 -25.97 11.84 -17.07
CA GLN A 162 -25.12 10.64 -17.06
C GLN A 162 -23.95 10.83 -16.10
N ALA A 163 -23.35 12.03 -16.07
CA ALA A 163 -22.31 12.37 -15.10
C ALA A 163 -22.83 12.29 -13.66
N LEU A 164 -24.04 12.82 -13.41
CA LEU A 164 -24.70 12.72 -12.11
C LEU A 164 -24.99 11.27 -11.73
N LEU A 165 -25.60 10.49 -12.63
CA LEU A 165 -25.89 9.07 -12.38
C LEU A 165 -24.61 8.28 -12.09
N TYR A 166 -23.54 8.53 -12.86
CA TYR A 166 -22.23 7.95 -12.63
C TYR A 166 -21.74 8.25 -11.22
N THR A 167 -21.73 9.51 -10.80
CA THR A 167 -21.29 9.89 -9.45
C THR A 167 -22.16 9.25 -8.37
N VAL A 168 -23.49 9.28 -8.51
CA VAL A 168 -24.42 8.68 -7.53
C VAL A 168 -24.20 7.18 -7.36
N VAL A 169 -23.81 6.46 -8.42
CA VAL A 169 -23.53 5.02 -8.36
C VAL A 169 -22.13 4.74 -7.81
N TYR A 170 -21.11 5.46 -8.27
CA TYR A 170 -19.72 5.15 -7.93
C TYR A 170 -19.32 5.64 -6.53
N VAL A 171 -19.95 6.69 -5.98
CA VAL A 171 -19.68 7.15 -4.60
C VAL A 171 -19.97 6.05 -3.56
N PRO A 172 -21.17 5.46 -3.47
CA PRO A 172 -21.44 4.40 -2.49
C PRO A 172 -20.61 3.14 -2.77
N LEU A 173 -20.36 2.81 -4.04
CA LEU A 173 -19.51 1.68 -4.39
C LEU A 173 -18.08 1.86 -3.88
N LEU A 174 -17.46 3.01 -4.16
CA LEU A 174 -16.12 3.34 -3.66
C LEU A 174 -16.09 3.38 -2.14
N PHE A 175 -17.12 3.94 -1.49
CA PHE A 175 -17.22 3.93 -0.04
C PHE A 175 -17.20 2.51 0.54
N LEU A 176 -17.98 1.58 -0.04
CA LEU A 176 -18.01 0.19 0.39
C LEU A 176 -16.69 -0.54 0.15
N VAL A 177 -16.05 -0.32 -1.01
CA VAL A 177 -14.76 -0.92 -1.35
C VAL A 177 -13.66 -0.40 -0.43
N ILE A 178 -13.58 0.92 -0.21
CA ILE A 178 -12.59 1.56 0.67
C ILE A 178 -12.81 1.15 2.14
N ARG A 179 -14.06 0.99 2.58
CA ARG A 179 -14.34 0.48 3.93
C ARG A 179 -13.88 -0.97 4.08
N GLY A 180 -13.96 -1.77 3.01
CA GLY A 180 -13.46 -3.15 2.92
C GLY A 180 -14.21 -4.17 3.78
N THR A 181 -15.17 -3.75 4.61
CA THR A 181 -16.01 -4.59 5.48
C THR A 181 -17.31 -3.88 5.86
N LEU A 182 -18.34 -4.66 6.18
CA LEU A 182 -19.61 -4.17 6.74
C LEU A 182 -19.62 -4.17 8.28
N SER A 183 -18.57 -4.66 8.93
CA SER A 183 -18.41 -4.65 10.39
C SER A 183 -18.30 -3.22 10.94
N HIS A 184 -18.41 -3.10 12.28
CA HIS A 184 -18.31 -1.82 12.99
C HIS A 184 -17.01 -1.06 12.70
N ARG A 185 -15.89 -1.76 12.53
CA ARG A 185 -14.58 -1.14 12.22
C ARG A 185 -14.29 -1.29 10.73
N PRO A 186 -13.74 -0.27 10.05
CA PRO A 186 -13.18 -0.42 8.71
C PRO A 186 -12.10 -1.49 8.67
N ILE A 187 -11.78 -1.97 7.47
CA ILE A 187 -10.72 -2.95 7.26
C ILE A 187 -9.38 -2.41 7.80
N ASN A 188 -8.64 -3.26 8.49
CA ASN A 188 -7.34 -2.94 9.08
C ASN A 188 -6.43 -4.18 9.00
N PRO A 189 -5.11 -4.06 9.29
CA PRO A 189 -4.20 -5.19 9.20
C PRO A 189 -4.60 -6.42 10.01
N SER A 190 -5.20 -6.26 11.19
CA SER A 190 -5.61 -7.41 12.01
C SER A 190 -6.83 -8.14 11.48
N THR A 191 -7.67 -7.52 10.64
CA THR A 191 -8.82 -8.19 10.02
C THR A 191 -8.47 -9.31 9.03
N VAL A 192 -7.22 -9.35 8.56
CA VAL A 192 -6.74 -10.37 7.60
C VAL A 192 -5.70 -11.31 8.19
N ALA A 193 -5.35 -11.15 9.47
CA ALA A 193 -4.53 -12.12 10.19
C ALA A 193 -5.33 -13.42 10.39
N TYR A 194 -4.69 -14.57 10.18
CA TYR A 194 -5.37 -15.86 10.13
C TYR A 194 -4.63 -17.02 10.83
N CYS A 195 -3.36 -16.85 11.19
CA CYS A 195 -2.57 -17.89 11.86
C CYS A 195 -1.64 -17.30 12.94
N GLY A 196 -0.93 -18.15 13.66
CA GLY A 196 0.03 -17.73 14.70
C GLY A 196 1.36 -17.19 14.16
N ASP A 197 1.64 -17.36 12.86
CA ASP A 197 2.87 -16.89 12.22
C ASP A 197 2.73 -15.43 11.77
N GLY A 198 3.54 -14.55 12.36
CA GLY A 198 3.52 -13.11 12.10
C GLY A 198 3.80 -12.74 10.64
N MET A 199 4.76 -13.41 9.99
CA MET A 199 5.10 -13.16 8.60
C MET A 199 3.94 -13.54 7.68
N LEU A 200 3.36 -14.72 7.90
CA LEU A 200 2.22 -15.19 7.11
C LEU A 200 1.01 -14.26 7.19
N ASN A 201 0.78 -13.64 8.35
CA ASN A 201 -0.26 -12.63 8.52
C ASN A 201 0.01 -11.33 7.76
N THR A 202 1.24 -11.10 7.30
CA THR A 202 1.57 -9.96 6.42
C THR A 202 1.39 -10.26 4.94
N LEU A 203 1.33 -11.53 4.52
CA LEU A 203 1.15 -11.90 3.11
C LEU A 203 -0.19 -11.44 2.49
N PRO A 204 -1.33 -11.42 3.20
CA PRO A 204 -2.54 -10.80 2.69
C PRO A 204 -2.36 -9.30 2.44
N LEU A 205 -1.60 -8.60 3.28
CA LEU A 205 -1.35 -7.17 3.10
C LEU A 205 -0.50 -6.93 1.84
N ASN A 206 -0.64 -5.75 1.23
CA ASN A 206 0.36 -5.21 0.33
C ASN A 206 1.20 -4.15 1.05
N SER A 207 2.41 -3.91 0.56
CA SER A 207 3.43 -3.17 1.27
C SER A 207 3.11 -1.68 1.37
N LEU A 208 2.49 -1.09 0.34
CA LEU A 208 2.05 0.30 0.39
C LEU A 208 0.93 0.52 1.41
N TYR A 209 -0.06 -0.37 1.47
CA TYR A 209 -1.10 -0.31 2.49
C TYR A 209 -0.52 -0.37 3.90
N SER A 210 0.40 -1.30 4.16
CA SER A 210 1.05 -1.47 5.46
C SER A 210 1.85 -0.22 5.89
N VAL A 211 2.59 0.39 4.96
CA VAL A 211 3.35 1.63 5.24
C VAL A 211 2.41 2.82 5.49
N LEU A 212 1.38 3.01 4.66
CA LEU A 212 0.40 4.09 4.85
C LEU A 212 -0.37 3.92 6.17
N TYR A 213 -0.75 2.69 6.50
CA TYR A 213 -1.40 2.39 7.78
C TYR A 213 -0.46 2.67 8.95
N ALA A 214 0.82 2.30 8.87
CA ALA A 214 1.79 2.61 9.91
C ALA A 214 1.96 4.12 10.10
N LEU A 215 2.06 4.90 9.03
CA LEU A 215 2.11 6.38 9.10
C LEU A 215 0.87 6.95 9.79
N TYR A 216 -0.31 6.45 9.44
CA TYR A 216 -1.56 6.82 10.08
C TYR A 216 -1.57 6.45 11.58
N SER A 217 -1.11 5.25 11.93
CA SER A 217 -1.07 4.79 13.33
C SER A 217 -0.09 5.59 14.17
N ILE A 218 1.12 5.86 13.68
CA ILE A 218 2.14 6.67 14.39
C ILE A 218 1.60 8.08 14.66
N LYS A 219 0.91 8.69 13.68
CA LYS A 219 0.31 10.02 13.85
C LYS A 219 -0.78 10.05 14.94
N ASN A 220 -1.48 8.93 15.13
CA ASN A 220 -2.61 8.83 16.07
C ASN A 220 -2.25 8.01 17.33
N GLU A 221 -0.97 7.70 17.53
CA GLU A 221 -0.47 7.00 18.72
C GLU A 221 -0.57 7.97 19.89
N ARG A 222 -1.35 7.61 20.93
CA ARG A 222 -1.47 8.45 22.14
C ARG A 222 -0.13 8.45 22.87
N SER A 223 0.28 9.59 23.43
CA SER A 223 1.50 9.62 24.23
C SER A 223 1.32 8.71 25.45
N ALA A 224 2.36 7.95 25.80
CA ALA A 224 2.34 7.14 27.03
C ALA A 224 2.06 8.02 28.27
N SER A 225 2.49 9.27 28.26
CA SER A 225 2.21 10.28 29.29
C SER A 225 0.71 10.61 29.43
N ASP A 226 -0.07 10.43 28.36
CA ASP A 226 -1.52 10.70 28.36
C ASP A 226 -2.31 9.53 28.98
N VAL A 227 -1.68 8.35 29.08
CA VAL A 227 -2.32 7.12 29.59
C VAL A 227 -1.85 6.79 31.01
N TYR A 228 -0.56 6.96 31.29
CA TYR A 228 0.06 6.53 32.56
C TYR A 228 0.33 7.68 33.54
N GLY A 229 -0.07 8.91 33.20
CA GLY A 229 0.24 10.11 33.98
C GLY A 229 1.64 10.65 33.67
N LYS A 230 1.94 11.83 34.20
CA LYS A 230 3.25 12.47 34.04
C LYS A 230 4.11 12.14 35.26
N MET A 231 5.29 11.58 35.02
CA MET A 231 6.36 11.42 35.99
C MET A 231 7.51 12.32 35.53
N ASP A 232 8.20 12.95 36.46
CA ASP A 232 9.31 13.84 36.10
C ASP A 232 10.46 13.01 35.47
N GLU A 233 11.11 13.55 34.44
CA GLU A 233 12.18 12.83 33.72
C GLU A 233 13.34 12.46 34.64
N GLU A 234 13.64 13.29 35.65
CA GLU A 234 14.66 12.99 36.66
C GLU A 234 14.26 11.79 37.52
N GLU A 235 12.99 11.74 37.93
CA GLU A 235 12.44 10.65 38.73
C GLU A 235 12.43 9.32 37.96
N ILE A 236 12.08 9.36 36.66
CA ILE A 236 12.16 8.19 35.78
C ILE A 236 13.61 7.68 35.72
N ARG A 237 14.57 8.58 35.53
CA ARG A 237 15.98 8.21 35.40
C ARG A 237 16.54 7.62 36.68
N ASP A 238 16.16 8.17 37.83
CA ASP A 238 16.54 7.66 39.15
C ASP A 238 15.95 6.29 39.44
N VAL A 239 14.69 6.04 39.09
CA VAL A 239 14.04 4.73 39.27
C VAL A 239 14.70 3.68 38.38
N VAL A 240 14.90 3.98 37.09
CA VAL A 240 15.55 3.03 36.16
C VAL A 240 16.96 2.69 36.62
N ASN A 241 17.75 3.68 37.05
CA ASN A 241 19.11 3.47 37.53
C ASN A 241 19.19 2.72 38.88
N ARG A 242 18.15 2.78 39.72
CA ARG A 242 18.07 1.95 40.94
C ARG A 242 17.69 0.51 40.67
N CYS A 243 17.03 0.24 39.54
CA CYS A 243 16.59 -1.09 39.15
C CYS A 243 17.53 -1.80 38.16
N ALA A 244 18.51 -1.08 37.59
CA ALA A 244 19.60 -1.63 36.78
C ALA A 244 20.78 -2.06 37.64
#